data_AF-A0A935FVL3-F1
#
_entry.id   AF-A0A935FVL3-F1
#
_cell.length_a   1.000
_cell.length_b   1.000
_cell.length_c   1.000
_cell.angle_alpha   90.00
_cell.angle_beta   90.00
_cell.angle_gamma   90.00
#
_symmetry.space_group_name_H-M   'P 1'
#
loop_
_entity.id
_entity.type
_entity.pdbx_description
1 polymer ?
#
loop_
_entity_poly.entity_id
_entity_poly.type
_entity_poly.pdbx_seq_one_letter_code
_entity_poly.pdbx_strand_id
1 'polypeptide(L)'
;MNSAYNAPLTGFTEEGLALINEAGKVSITGVFKESLKYKGPFFTGDFDPAMRMAFEMNEPGKRISVAPILLVHGTSDNVVDPELTKTFLPIALEIGDTIKVSWYQDHDHRSTIAEGKSEVLKWFDDRLDGKPAPNDSSVKK
;
A
#
# COMPACT_ATOMS: atom_id res chain seq x y z
N MET A 1 18.87 -6.54 -15.54
CA MET A 1 17.76 -5.63 -15.15
C MET A 1 18.29 -4.80 -14.00
N ASN A 2 18.30 -3.48 -14.11
CA ASN A 2 18.58 -2.65 -12.92
C ASN A 2 17.34 -2.74 -12.04
N SER A 3 17.52 -3.10 -10.77
CA SER A 3 16.45 -3.06 -9.78
C SER A 3 15.88 -1.64 -9.69
N ALA A 4 14.60 -1.53 -9.28
CA ALA A 4 14.09 -0.24 -8.85
C ALA A 4 15.06 0.36 -7.82
N TYR A 5 15.41 1.63 -7.98
CA TYR A 5 16.32 2.37 -7.10
C TYR A 5 17.79 1.89 -7.09
N ASN A 6 18.20 1.03 -8.02
CA ASN A 6 19.54 0.42 -8.06
C ASN A 6 19.95 -0.25 -6.74
N ALA A 7 18.97 -0.68 -5.93
CA ALA A 7 19.24 -1.38 -4.68
C ALA A 7 19.94 -2.72 -5.00
N PRO A 8 21.11 -3.00 -4.38
CA PRO A 8 21.80 -4.25 -4.62
C PRO A 8 20.98 -5.42 -4.07
N LEU A 9 21.16 -6.61 -4.64
CA LEU A 9 20.58 -7.84 -4.07
C LEU A 9 21.52 -8.47 -3.02
N THR A 10 22.39 -7.68 -2.41
CA THR A 10 23.23 -8.10 -1.29
C THR A 10 22.33 -8.46 -0.10
N GLY A 11 22.67 -9.53 0.62
CA GLY A 11 21.88 -10.01 1.76
C GLY A 11 20.70 -10.92 1.39
N PHE A 12 20.30 -11.01 0.12
CA PHE A 12 19.37 -12.06 -0.29
C PHE A 12 20.06 -13.43 -0.26
N THR A 13 19.36 -14.43 0.27
CA THR A 13 19.83 -15.82 0.23
C THR A 13 19.68 -16.41 -1.17
N GLU A 14 20.25 -17.57 -1.43
CA GLU A 14 20.00 -18.30 -2.70
C GLU A 14 18.51 -18.51 -2.95
N GLU A 15 17.75 -18.83 -1.90
CA GLU A 15 16.31 -19.03 -1.96
C GLU A 15 15.55 -17.71 -2.22
N GLY A 16 16.00 -16.60 -1.61
CA GLY A 16 15.48 -15.26 -1.90
C GLY A 16 15.72 -14.82 -3.33
N LEU A 17 16.93 -15.05 -3.85
CA LEU A 17 17.28 -14.77 -5.25
C LEU A 17 16.47 -15.63 -6.22
N ALA A 18 16.23 -16.90 -5.89
CA ALA A 18 15.37 -17.78 -6.68
C ALA A 18 13.93 -17.25 -6.74
N LEU A 19 13.36 -16.85 -5.60
CA LEU A 19 12.03 -16.25 -5.56
C LEU A 19 11.95 -14.94 -6.35
N ILE A 20 12.94 -14.03 -6.25
CA ILE A 20 12.99 -12.80 -7.06
C ILE A 20 12.98 -13.13 -8.56
N ASN A 21 13.79 -14.10 -8.98
CA ASN A 21 13.87 -14.50 -10.37
C ASN A 21 12.55 -15.08 -10.88
N GLU A 22 11.84 -15.88 -10.07
CA GLU A 22 10.52 -16.38 -10.45
C GLU A 22 9.46 -15.29 -10.44
N ALA A 23 9.50 -14.37 -9.48
CA ALA A 23 8.57 -13.24 -9.43
C ALA A 23 8.68 -12.36 -10.69
N GLY A 24 9.87 -12.25 -11.29
CA GLY A 24 10.09 -11.55 -12.56
C GLY A 24 9.49 -12.24 -13.80
N LYS A 25 9.00 -13.48 -13.69
CA LYS A 25 8.47 -14.28 -14.81
C LYS A 25 6.95 -14.48 -14.77
N VAL A 26 6.31 -14.20 -13.65
CA VAL A 26 4.90 -14.56 -13.42
C VAL A 26 4.05 -13.34 -13.03
N SER A 27 2.74 -13.43 -13.25
CA SER A 27 1.78 -12.44 -12.73
C SER A 27 1.69 -12.50 -11.21
N ILE A 28 1.06 -11.51 -10.58
CA ILE A 28 0.88 -11.46 -9.11
C ILE A 28 0.27 -12.76 -8.53
N THR A 29 -0.70 -13.36 -9.21
CA THR A 29 -1.29 -14.65 -8.83
C THR A 29 -0.28 -15.80 -8.91
N GLY A 30 0.61 -15.76 -9.90
CA GLY A 30 1.75 -16.66 -9.99
C GLY A 30 2.75 -16.44 -8.86
N VAL A 31 3.07 -15.18 -8.50
CA VAL A 31 3.98 -14.87 -7.39
C VAL A 31 3.50 -15.51 -6.09
N PHE A 32 2.20 -15.36 -5.77
CA PHE A 32 1.63 -15.99 -4.58
C PHE A 32 1.71 -17.52 -4.60
N LYS A 33 1.53 -18.14 -5.77
CA LYS A 33 1.61 -19.59 -5.89
C LYS A 33 3.06 -20.08 -5.77
N GLU A 34 4.00 -19.37 -6.39
CA GLU A 34 5.40 -19.73 -6.38
C GLU A 34 6.03 -19.51 -5.00
N SER A 35 5.67 -18.44 -4.29
CA SER A 35 6.23 -18.15 -2.96
C SER A 35 5.95 -19.25 -1.94
N LEU A 36 4.82 -19.95 -2.03
CA LEU A 36 4.46 -21.07 -1.15
C LEU A 36 5.40 -22.29 -1.25
N LYS A 37 6.22 -22.38 -2.31
CA LYS A 37 7.17 -23.48 -2.50
C LYS A 37 8.46 -23.28 -1.70
N TYR A 38 8.71 -22.07 -1.25
CA TYR A 38 9.94 -21.68 -0.58
C TYR A 38 9.72 -21.56 0.94
N LYS A 39 10.76 -21.85 1.72
CA LYS A 39 10.69 -21.88 3.20
C LYS A 39 11.51 -20.78 3.87
N GLY A 40 12.44 -20.18 3.14
CA GLY A 40 13.31 -19.13 3.65
C GLY A 40 14.39 -19.65 4.61
N PRO A 41 15.21 -18.75 5.18
CA PRO A 41 15.08 -17.29 5.11
C PRO A 41 15.37 -16.75 3.70
N PHE A 42 14.64 -15.72 3.27
CA PHE A 42 14.83 -15.07 1.96
C PHE A 42 15.90 -13.98 1.97
N PHE A 43 16.19 -13.46 3.15
CA PHE A 43 17.12 -12.38 3.38
C PHE A 43 17.83 -12.61 4.70
N THR A 44 19.14 -12.36 4.73
CA THR A 44 19.98 -12.44 5.92
C THR A 44 20.85 -11.19 5.99
N GLY A 45 20.91 -10.57 7.18
CA GLY A 45 21.66 -9.35 7.43
C GLY A 45 20.82 -8.09 7.44
N ASP A 46 21.49 -6.94 7.41
CA ASP A 46 20.86 -5.62 7.43
C ASP A 46 20.48 -5.14 6.03
N PHE A 47 19.49 -4.25 5.95
CA PHE A 47 19.17 -3.55 4.71
C PHE A 47 20.33 -2.66 4.27
N ASP A 48 20.75 -2.83 3.01
CA ASP A 48 21.73 -1.98 2.35
C ASP A 48 21.28 -0.50 2.38
N PRO A 49 22.20 0.48 2.49
CA PRO A 49 21.83 1.90 2.45
C PRO A 49 20.95 2.29 1.26
N ALA A 50 21.14 1.71 0.08
CA ALA A 50 20.30 1.96 -1.08
C ALA A 50 18.88 1.38 -0.91
N MET A 51 18.73 0.24 -0.22
CA MET A 51 17.40 -0.29 0.14
C MET A 51 16.71 0.60 1.16
N ARG A 52 17.42 1.08 2.18
CA ARG A 52 16.86 2.00 3.19
C ARG A 52 16.38 3.29 2.55
N MET A 53 17.21 3.87 1.68
CA MET A 53 16.83 5.04 0.88
C MET A 53 15.60 4.74 0.03
N ALA A 54 15.51 3.56 -0.59
CA ALA A 54 14.32 3.17 -1.34
C ALA A 54 13.08 3.11 -0.45
N PHE A 55 13.14 2.51 0.75
CA PHE A 55 12.00 2.50 1.67
C PHE A 55 11.55 3.91 2.05
N GLU A 56 12.49 4.81 2.39
CA GLU A 56 12.16 6.19 2.69
C GLU A 56 11.50 6.91 1.49
N MET A 57 11.96 6.67 0.26
CA MET A 57 11.36 7.30 -0.92
C MET A 57 9.95 6.75 -1.24
N ASN A 58 9.64 5.51 -0.85
CA ASN A 58 8.33 4.90 -1.07
C ASN A 58 7.38 5.12 0.12
N GLU A 59 7.80 5.85 1.15
CA GLU A 59 6.94 6.19 2.27
C GLU A 59 5.85 7.20 1.84
N PRO A 60 4.55 6.89 2.02
CA PRO A 60 3.47 7.79 1.67
C PRO A 60 3.41 8.97 2.65
N GLY A 61 2.70 10.05 2.27
CA GLY A 61 2.52 11.21 3.16
C GLY A 61 3.70 12.19 3.16
N LYS A 62 4.59 12.13 2.16
CA LYS A 62 5.69 13.10 1.98
C LYS A 62 5.35 14.25 1.03
N ARG A 63 4.22 14.18 0.34
CA ARG A 63 3.77 15.17 -0.65
C ARG A 63 2.26 15.23 -0.67
N ILE A 64 1.73 16.45 -0.73
CA ILE A 64 0.30 16.70 -0.88
C ILE A 64 -0.16 16.17 -2.24
N SER A 65 -1.26 15.44 -2.23
CA SER A 65 -1.96 15.03 -3.43
C SER A 65 -2.66 16.22 -4.09
N VAL A 66 -2.54 16.31 -5.41
CA VAL A 66 -3.26 17.33 -6.21
C VAL A 66 -4.76 17.05 -6.30
N ALA A 67 -5.21 15.87 -5.90
CA ALA A 67 -6.60 15.44 -5.95
C ALA A 67 -7.06 14.90 -4.57
N PRO A 68 -8.34 15.07 -4.21
CA PRO A 68 -8.89 14.48 -3.00
C PRO A 68 -8.82 12.95 -3.00
N ILE A 69 -8.56 12.36 -1.83
CA ILE A 69 -8.33 10.93 -1.64
C ILE A 69 -9.55 10.29 -0.96
N LEU A 70 -10.01 9.15 -1.50
CA LEU A 70 -10.87 8.22 -0.79
C LEU A 70 -10.04 6.98 -0.40
N LEU A 71 -10.03 6.65 0.89
CA LEU A 71 -9.53 5.38 1.40
C LEU A 71 -10.68 4.47 1.79
N VAL A 72 -10.59 3.21 1.40
CA VAL A 72 -11.58 2.16 1.62
C VAL A 72 -10.85 1.01 2.29
N HIS A 73 -11.21 0.63 3.52
CA HIS A 73 -10.46 -0.39 4.25
C HIS A 73 -11.39 -1.22 5.16
N GLY A 74 -11.26 -2.54 5.09
CA GLY A 74 -11.93 -3.46 6.00
C GLY A 74 -11.28 -3.52 7.37
N THR A 75 -12.05 -3.56 8.44
CA THR A 75 -11.50 -3.62 9.81
C THR A 75 -10.89 -4.98 10.17
N SER A 76 -11.12 -5.99 9.34
CA SER A 76 -10.61 -7.36 9.51
C SER A 76 -9.65 -7.79 8.38
N ASP A 77 -9.08 -6.81 7.66
CA ASP A 77 -8.04 -7.08 6.66
C ASP A 77 -6.80 -7.71 7.33
N ASN A 78 -6.44 -8.90 6.87
CA ASN A 78 -5.30 -9.67 7.35
C ASN A 78 -4.16 -9.78 6.31
N VAL A 79 -4.29 -9.09 5.17
CA VAL A 79 -3.28 -8.98 4.13
C VAL A 79 -2.61 -7.62 4.20
N VAL A 80 -3.38 -6.54 4.38
CA VAL A 80 -2.90 -5.18 4.65
C VAL A 80 -3.45 -4.76 6.01
N ASP A 81 -2.58 -4.61 7.00
CA ASP A 81 -3.00 -4.31 8.37
C ASP A 81 -3.73 -2.94 8.48
N PRO A 82 -4.96 -2.88 9.02
CA PRO A 82 -5.69 -1.64 9.25
C PRO A 82 -4.91 -0.57 10.03
N GLU A 83 -4.00 -0.97 10.94
CA GLU A 83 -3.17 -0.03 11.69
C GLU A 83 -2.26 0.82 10.78
N LEU A 84 -1.90 0.33 9.59
CA LEU A 84 -1.14 1.11 8.61
C LEU A 84 -1.95 2.31 8.11
N THR A 85 -3.25 2.13 7.87
CA THR A 85 -4.13 3.22 7.45
C THR A 85 -4.39 4.20 8.59
N LYS A 86 -4.57 3.70 9.83
CA LYS A 86 -4.69 4.56 11.02
C LYS A 86 -3.44 5.39 11.25
N THR A 87 -2.26 4.84 10.97
CA THR A 87 -0.98 5.55 11.06
C THR A 87 -0.81 6.58 9.94
N PHE A 88 -1.20 6.24 8.71
CA PHE A 88 -1.07 7.13 7.55
C PHE A 88 -2.01 8.34 7.59
N LEU A 89 -3.26 8.15 8.03
CA LEU A 89 -4.29 9.19 8.01
C LEU A 89 -3.86 10.53 8.67
N PRO A 90 -3.34 10.56 9.92
CA PRO A 90 -2.91 11.82 10.53
C PRO A 90 -1.76 12.49 9.76
N ILE A 91 -0.84 11.72 9.19
CA ILE A 91 0.27 12.25 8.37
C ILE A 91 -0.28 12.95 7.12
N ALA A 92 -1.20 12.29 6.41
CA ALA A 92 -1.84 12.87 5.22
C ALA A 92 -2.62 14.15 5.56
N LEU A 93 -3.37 14.15 6.67
CA LEU A 93 -4.10 15.33 7.13
C LEU A 93 -3.17 16.48 7.53
N GLU A 94 -2.04 16.18 8.20
CA GLU A 94 -1.07 17.19 8.63
C GLU A 94 -0.41 17.91 7.45
N ILE A 95 -0.06 17.17 6.39
CA ILE A 95 0.51 17.78 5.19
C ILE A 95 -0.53 18.57 4.37
N GLY A 96 -1.83 18.39 4.64
CA GLY A 96 -2.91 19.14 4.00
C GLY A 96 -3.66 18.37 2.91
N ASP A 97 -3.55 17.03 2.86
CA ASP A 97 -4.41 16.25 1.98
C ASP A 97 -5.89 16.42 2.35
N THR A 98 -6.73 16.44 1.32
CA THR A 98 -8.18 16.28 1.49
C THR A 98 -8.50 14.81 1.38
N ILE A 99 -8.84 14.18 2.49
CA ILE A 99 -8.99 12.72 2.57
C ILE A 99 -10.28 12.34 3.28
N LYS A 100 -10.96 11.32 2.74
CA LYS A 100 -12.05 10.60 3.39
C LYS A 100 -11.64 9.15 3.60
N VAL A 101 -11.90 8.58 4.77
CA VAL A 101 -11.71 7.16 5.07
C VAL A 101 -13.05 6.50 5.35
N SER A 102 -13.34 5.45 4.61
CA SER A 102 -14.50 4.59 4.81
C SER A 102 -14.04 3.24 5.36
N TRP A 103 -14.36 3.00 6.62
CA TRP A 103 -14.10 1.73 7.32
C TRP A 103 -15.26 0.77 7.13
N TYR A 104 -14.96 -0.43 6.65
CA TYR A 104 -15.93 -1.50 6.42
C TYR A 104 -15.81 -2.52 7.54
N GLN A 105 -16.75 -2.47 8.47
CA GLN A 105 -16.74 -3.29 9.68
C GLN A 105 -16.83 -4.78 9.34
N ASP A 106 -15.95 -5.59 9.92
CA ASP A 106 -15.85 -7.04 9.76
C ASP A 106 -15.52 -7.53 8.32
N HIS A 107 -15.15 -6.61 7.43
CA HIS A 107 -14.69 -6.94 6.10
C HIS A 107 -13.18 -7.20 6.06
N ASP A 108 -12.77 -8.13 5.21
CA ASP A 108 -11.38 -8.51 4.96
C ASP A 108 -10.86 -7.91 3.65
N HIS A 109 -9.61 -8.21 3.32
CA HIS A 109 -8.93 -7.72 2.12
C HIS A 109 -9.72 -7.90 0.82
N ARG A 110 -10.49 -8.99 0.69
CA ARG A 110 -11.23 -9.33 -0.52
C ARG A 110 -12.65 -8.80 -0.47
N SER A 111 -13.33 -8.93 0.68
CA SER A 111 -14.72 -8.54 0.79
C SER A 111 -14.91 -7.02 0.76
N THR A 112 -13.96 -6.24 1.27
CA THR A 112 -13.99 -4.76 1.17
C THR A 112 -13.99 -4.27 -0.28
N ILE A 113 -13.33 -4.98 -1.20
CA ILE A 113 -13.30 -4.58 -2.62
C ILE A 113 -14.71 -4.60 -3.22
N ALA A 114 -15.46 -5.66 -2.96
CA ALA A 114 -16.82 -5.81 -3.47
C ALA A 114 -17.77 -4.81 -2.80
N GLU A 115 -17.67 -4.68 -1.48
CA GLU A 115 -18.55 -3.81 -0.68
C GLU A 115 -18.31 -2.31 -0.98
N GLY A 116 -17.04 -1.91 -1.12
CA GLY A 116 -16.66 -0.52 -1.37
C GLY A 116 -16.87 -0.05 -2.81
N LYS A 117 -17.19 -0.96 -3.75
CA LYS A 117 -17.27 -0.65 -5.19
C LYS A 117 -18.22 0.52 -5.50
N SER A 118 -19.42 0.50 -4.93
CA SER A 118 -20.44 1.51 -5.21
C SER A 118 -20.00 2.90 -4.76
N GLU A 119 -19.34 2.98 -3.60
CA GLU A 119 -18.80 4.22 -3.05
C GLU A 119 -17.65 4.75 -3.90
N VAL A 120 -16.71 3.89 -4.29
CA VAL A 120 -15.57 4.28 -5.14
C VAL A 120 -16.07 4.87 -6.46
N LEU A 121 -17.03 4.22 -7.12
CA LEU A 121 -17.60 4.74 -8.38
C LEU A 121 -18.27 6.10 -8.16
N LYS A 122 -19.09 6.21 -7.11
CA LYS A 122 -19.74 7.48 -6.75
C LYS A 122 -18.73 8.59 -6.43
N TRP A 123 -17.63 8.26 -5.76
CA TRP A 123 -16.57 9.22 -5.45
C TRP A 123 -15.98 9.81 -6.72
N PHE A 124 -15.69 8.98 -7.72
CA PHE A 124 -15.22 9.46 -9.02
C PHE A 124 -16.26 10.36 -9.70
N ASP A 125 -17.52 9.92 -9.78
CA ASP A 125 -18.60 10.72 -10.37
C ASP A 125 -18.73 12.08 -9.68
N ASP A 126 -18.71 12.11 -8.35
CA ASP A 126 -18.81 13.35 -7.58
C ASP A 126 -17.62 14.30 -7.85
N ARG A 127 -16.39 13.78 -8.01
CA ARG A 127 -15.21 14.61 -8.32
C ARG A 127 -15.23 15.12 -9.76
N LEU A 128 -15.69 14.31 -10.71
CA LEU A 128 -15.85 14.71 -12.12
C LEU A 128 -16.96 15.75 -12.30
N ASP A 129 -18.02 15.67 -11.49
CA ASP A 129 -19.10 16.66 -11.43
C ASP A 129 -18.70 17.97 -10.70
N GLY A 130 -17.47 18.06 -10.19
CA GLY A 130 -16.97 19.23 -9.46
C GLY A 130 -17.54 19.38 -8.04
N LYS A 131 -18.15 18.33 -7.47
CA LYS A 131 -18.65 18.37 -6.09
C LYS A 131 -17.47 18.39 -5.11
N PRO A 132 -17.48 19.25 -4.09
CA PRO A 132 -16.40 19.32 -3.11
C PRO A 132 -16.24 18.00 -2.37
N ALA A 133 -14.99 17.60 -2.10
CA ALA A 133 -14.70 16.42 -1.32
C ALA A 133 -14.96 16.66 0.17
N PRO A 134 -15.62 15.70 0.87
CA PRO A 134 -15.61 15.72 2.31
C PRO A 134 -14.17 15.55 2.79
N ASN A 135 -13.84 16.16 3.92
CA ASN A 135 -12.56 16.00 4.57
C ASN A 135 -12.81 15.47 5.99
N ASP A 136 -12.16 14.37 6.35
CA ASP A 136 -12.17 13.85 7.70
C ASP A 136 -11.24 14.71 8.57
N SER A 137 -11.64 15.96 8.82
CA SER A 137 -10.87 16.94 9.59
C SER A 137 -10.98 16.68 11.10
N SER A 138 -10.85 15.43 11.55
CA SER A 138 -10.90 15.07 12.98
C SER A 138 -9.63 15.42 13.73
N VAL A 139 -8.57 15.89 13.05
CA VAL A 139 -7.41 16.50 13.70
C VAL A 139 -7.75 17.95 14.04
N LYS A 140 -8.24 18.18 15.27
CA LYS A 140 -8.25 19.53 15.86
C LYS A 140 -6.81 20.04 15.89
N LYS A 141 -6.58 21.22 15.33
CA LYS A 141 -5.38 22.04 15.60
C LYS A 141 -5.26 22.35 17.09
#